data_AF-B8IY71-F1
#
_entry.id   AF-B8IY71-F1
#
_cell.length_a   1.000
_cell.length_b   1.000
_cell.length_c   1.000
_cell.angle_alpha   90.00
_cell.angle_beta   90.00
_cell.angle_gamma   90.00
#
_symmetry.space_group_name_H-M   'P 1'
#
loop_
_entity.id
_entity.type
_entity.pdbx_description
1 polymer ?
#
loop_
_entity_poly.entity_id
_entity_poly.type
_entity_poly.pdbx_seq_one_letter_code
_entity_poly.pdbx_strand_id
1 'polypeptide(L)'
;MADDVQWMTYAELAEALGIGGDSARNLVRRKRWARQLGNDGMARVGVPIEHLQEGRGSEPPADPPADGGSDGDDDGASVVSVLTNHICRLERDLHALKEEHAAERSRLRDEAEVLRQERDAERLRATQVEVLQAVLDEIRQDRDRWHATATARRSWWPWRRTG
;
A
#
# COMPACT_ATOMS: atom_id res chain seq x y z
N MET A 1 4.59 11.78 51.37
CA MET A 1 3.80 10.59 50.99
C MET A 1 4.20 10.28 49.57
N ALA A 2 4.57 9.04 49.25
CA ALA A 2 4.95 8.70 47.89
C ALA A 2 3.68 8.73 47.02
N ASP A 3 3.65 9.60 46.02
CA ASP A 3 2.59 9.60 45.02
C ASP A 3 2.64 8.24 44.33
N ASP A 4 1.75 7.31 44.68
CA ASP A 4 1.65 6.05 43.96
C ASP A 4 1.18 6.40 42.53
N VAL A 5 2.05 6.13 41.57
CA VAL A 5 1.82 6.42 40.14
C VAL A 5 1.29 5.16 39.48
N GLN A 6 0.05 5.19 39.02
CA GLN A 6 -0.56 4.10 38.26
C GLN A 6 -0.39 4.33 36.75
N TRP A 7 0.20 3.35 36.07
CA TRP A 7 0.36 3.38 34.62
C TRP A 7 -0.90 2.84 33.93
N MET A 8 -1.59 3.68 33.18
CA MET A 8 -2.81 3.31 32.46
C MET A 8 -2.85 3.94 31.07
N THR A 9 -3.58 3.33 30.14
CA THR A 9 -3.79 3.88 28.81
C THR A 9 -4.72 5.09 28.84
N TYR A 10 -4.76 5.87 27.76
CA TYR A 10 -5.69 7.01 27.66
C TYR A 10 -7.16 6.60 27.78
N ALA A 11 -7.53 5.41 27.31
CA ALA A 11 -8.88 4.88 27.39
C ALA A 11 -9.25 4.51 28.84
N GLU A 12 -8.36 3.81 29.53
CA GLU A 12 -8.53 3.45 30.95
C GLU A 12 -8.56 4.68 31.86
N LEU A 13 -7.76 5.71 31.54
CA LEU A 13 -7.80 6.99 32.26
C LEU A 13 -9.14 7.72 32.06
N ALA A 14 -9.65 7.70 30.83
CA ALA A 14 -10.93 8.31 30.50
C ALA A 14 -12.08 7.64 31.27
N GLU A 15 -12.07 6.30 31.29
CA GLU A 15 -13.05 5.49 32.04
C GLU A 15 -12.93 5.69 33.55
N ALA A 16 -11.70 5.70 34.09
CA ALA A 16 -11.47 5.85 35.52
C ALA A 16 -11.87 7.23 36.09
N LEU A 17 -11.88 8.26 35.24
CA LEU A 17 -12.27 9.64 35.58
C LEU A 17 -13.68 10.01 35.09
N GLY A 18 -14.39 9.12 34.36
CA GLY A 18 -15.70 9.41 33.79
C GLY A 18 -15.69 10.53 32.73
N ILE A 19 -14.56 10.76 32.05
CA ILE A 19 -14.39 11.81 31.04
C ILE A 19 -14.23 11.23 29.63
N GLY A 20 -14.44 12.05 28.60
CA GLY A 20 -14.16 11.65 27.22
C GLY A 20 -12.66 11.42 26.95
N GLY A 21 -12.34 10.52 26.00
CA GLY A 21 -10.95 10.14 25.67
C GLY A 21 -10.06 11.32 25.25
N ASP A 22 -10.61 12.32 24.54
CA ASP A 22 -9.87 13.53 24.17
C ASP A 22 -9.68 14.48 25.36
N SER A 23 -10.62 14.53 26.31
CA SER A 23 -10.46 15.24 27.58
C SER A 23 -9.36 14.62 28.43
N ALA A 24 -9.25 13.29 28.46
CA ALA A 24 -8.16 12.59 29.12
C ALA A 24 -6.80 12.95 28.48
N ARG A 25 -6.69 12.95 27.15
CA ARG A 25 -5.46 13.38 26.46
C ARG A 25 -5.07 14.83 26.78
N ASN A 26 -6.05 15.74 26.81
CA ASN A 26 -5.81 17.14 27.12
C ASN A 26 -5.40 17.35 28.58
N LEU A 27 -5.96 16.57 29.51
CA LEU A 27 -5.61 16.58 30.94
C LEU A 27 -4.15 16.16 31.15
N VAL A 28 -3.73 15.06 30.52
CA VAL A 28 -2.35 14.56 30.54
C VAL A 28 -1.37 15.61 30.00
N ARG A 29 -1.75 16.30 28.92
CA ARG A 29 -0.93 17.37 28.32
C ARG A 29 -0.83 18.60 29.24
N ARG A 30 -1.94 19.00 29.87
CA ARG A 30 -1.99 20.14 30.81
C ARG A 30 -1.20 19.89 32.09
N LYS A 31 -1.36 18.70 32.68
CA LYS A 31 -0.68 18.30 33.92
C LYS A 31 0.73 17.73 33.70
N ARG A 32 1.14 17.57 32.44
CA ARG A 32 2.45 17.06 32.02
C ARG A 32 2.81 15.71 32.68
N TRP A 33 1.83 14.83 32.82
CA TRP A 33 2.07 13.49 33.38
C TRP A 33 3.01 12.67 32.51
N ALA A 34 3.75 11.76 33.14
CA ALA A 34 4.77 10.94 32.47
C ALA A 34 4.10 10.05 31.40
N ARG A 35 4.69 10.02 30.20
CA ARG A 35 4.20 9.20 29.07
C ARG A 35 5.27 8.18 28.70
N GLN A 36 4.88 6.93 28.60
CA GLN A 36 5.75 5.84 28.18
C GLN A 36 5.06 5.04 27.07
N LEU A 37 5.79 4.79 25.99
CA LEU A 37 5.32 3.89 24.95
C LEU A 37 5.52 2.45 25.45
N GLY A 38 4.43 1.70 25.58
CA GLY A 38 4.48 0.30 25.98
C GLY A 38 4.96 -0.61 24.84
N ASN A 39 5.45 -1.80 25.18
CA ASN A 39 5.82 -2.85 24.22
C ASN A 39 4.63 -3.39 23.39
N ASP A 40 3.41 -2.95 23.71
CA ASP A 40 2.15 -3.21 23.01
C ASP A 40 1.83 -2.14 21.96
N GLY A 41 2.71 -1.15 21.77
CA GLY A 41 2.49 -0.01 20.87
C GLY A 41 1.51 1.03 21.40
N MET A 42 0.99 0.84 22.63
CA MET A 42 0.06 1.77 23.26
C MET A 42 0.80 2.74 24.18
N ALA A 43 0.43 4.01 24.12
CA ALA A 43 0.96 5.03 25.01
C ALA A 43 0.29 4.92 26.40
N ARG A 44 1.09 4.61 27.42
CA ARG A 44 0.70 4.56 28.83
C ARG A 44 1.08 5.86 29.52
N VAL A 45 0.23 6.30 30.41
CA VAL A 45 0.39 7.52 31.19
C VAL A 45 0.55 7.15 32.65
N GLY A 46 1.58 7.67 33.30
CA GLY A 46 1.78 7.55 34.74
C GLY A 46 0.91 8.58 35.46
N VAL A 47 -0.23 8.13 35.99
CA VAL A 47 -1.25 8.96 36.65
C VAL A 47 -1.12 8.81 38.17
N PRO A 48 -0.92 9.90 38.94
CA PRO A 48 -0.94 9.83 40.41
C PRO A 48 -2.31 9.39 40.94
N ILE A 49 -2.35 8.44 41.88
CA ILE A 49 -3.60 7.87 42.44
C ILE A 49 -4.53 8.90 43.08
N GLU A 50 -4.00 10.00 43.63
CA GLU A 50 -4.81 11.07 44.23
C GLU A 50 -5.82 11.66 43.22
N HIS A 51 -5.40 11.85 41.97
CA HIS A 51 -6.26 12.38 40.91
C HIS A 51 -7.32 11.37 40.42
N LEU A 52 -7.07 10.07 40.57
CA LEU A 52 -8.06 9.02 40.29
C LEU A 52 -9.16 8.97 41.35
N GLN A 53 -8.85 9.37 42.59
CA GLN A 53 -9.82 9.42 43.70
C GLN A 53 -10.67 10.70 43.65
N GLU A 54 -10.10 11.84 43.27
CA GLU A 54 -10.84 13.09 43.06
C GLU A 54 -11.96 12.95 42.01
N GLY A 55 -11.69 12.23 40.90
CA GLY A 55 -12.69 11.99 39.86
C GLY A 55 -13.80 11.00 40.25
N ARG A 56 -13.50 10.03 41.12
CA ARG A 56 -14.49 9.04 41.60
C ARG A 56 -15.41 9.57 42.71
N GLY A 57 -15.00 10.64 43.40
CA GLY A 57 -15.75 11.25 44.50
C GLY A 57 -16.77 12.31 44.08
N SER A 58 -16.82 12.72 42.81
CA SER A 58 -17.89 13.59 42.31
C SER A 58 -19.06 12.75 41.81
N GLU A 59 -20.07 12.62 42.67
CA GLU A 59 -21.47 12.47 42.29
C GLU A 59 -21.81 13.44 41.14
N PRO A 60 -22.65 13.07 40.15
CA PRO A 60 -22.82 13.85 38.93
C PRO A 60 -23.26 15.28 39.30
N PRO A 61 -22.58 16.33 38.80
CA PRO A 61 -23.04 17.68 39.07
C PRO A 61 -24.39 17.85 38.37
N ALA A 62 -25.44 17.99 39.18
CA ALA A 62 -26.70 18.57 38.75
C ALA A 62 -26.41 19.96 38.16
N ASP A 63 -27.01 20.25 37.00
CA ASP A 63 -26.86 21.50 36.28
C ASP A 63 -27.00 22.73 37.20
N PRO A 64 -26.01 23.64 37.26
CA PRO A 64 -26.27 24.98 37.76
C PRO A 64 -27.07 25.76 36.69
N PRO A 65 -28.06 26.59 37.07
CA PRO A 65 -28.70 27.49 36.12
C PRO A 65 -27.69 28.58 35.75
N ALA A 66 -27.00 28.41 34.64
CA ALA A 66 -26.13 29.41 34.06
C ALA A 66 -26.96 30.37 33.19
N ASP A 67 -27.54 31.37 33.85
CA ASP A 67 -27.92 32.61 33.18
C ASP A 67 -26.67 33.51 33.17
N GLY A 68 -26.08 33.69 31.99
CA GLY A 68 -24.95 34.61 31.78
C GLY A 68 -23.84 34.09 30.87
N GLY A 69 -23.81 34.57 29.63
CA GLY A 69 -22.61 34.55 28.77
C GLY A 69 -22.75 33.71 27.50
N SER A 70 -23.62 34.12 26.60
CA SER A 70 -23.57 33.70 25.19
C SER A 70 -22.32 34.32 24.56
N ASP A 71 -21.17 33.66 24.67
CA ASP A 71 -19.91 33.97 23.95
C ASP A 71 -19.00 32.73 23.75
N GLY A 72 -19.50 31.52 24.03
CA GLY A 72 -18.75 30.26 23.90
C GLY A 72 -19.07 29.40 22.66
N ASP A 73 -20.18 29.68 21.97
CA ASP A 73 -20.59 28.91 20.78
C ASP A 73 -19.73 29.20 19.54
N ASP A 74 -19.07 30.36 19.49
CA ASP A 74 -18.26 30.79 18.34
C ASP A 74 -16.93 30.00 18.22
N ASP A 75 -16.29 29.66 19.34
CA ASP A 75 -14.99 28.96 19.33
C ASP A 75 -15.14 27.47 18.98
N GLY A 76 -16.21 26.84 19.45
CA GLY A 76 -16.60 25.49 19.03
C GLY A 76 -17.00 25.42 17.56
N ALA A 77 -17.79 26.39 17.08
CA ALA A 77 -18.14 26.53 15.67
C ALA A 77 -16.91 26.77 14.79
N SER A 78 -15.95 27.56 15.26
CA SER A 78 -14.66 27.80 14.60
C SER A 78 -13.86 26.51 14.43
N VAL A 79 -13.64 25.73 15.50
CA VAL A 79 -12.89 24.47 15.42
C VAL A 79 -13.58 23.44 14.52
N VAL A 80 -14.91 23.32 14.60
CA VAL A 80 -15.69 22.45 13.72
C VAL A 80 -15.52 22.90 12.25
N SER A 81 -15.56 24.20 11.97
CA SER A 81 -15.36 24.72 10.61
C SER A 81 -13.96 24.42 10.06
N VAL A 82 -12.92 24.51 10.89
CA VAL A 82 -11.54 24.17 10.51
C VAL A 82 -11.42 22.69 10.20
N LEU A 83 -12.00 21.83 11.04
CA LEU A 83 -12.00 20.38 10.82
C LEU A 83 -12.78 20.01 9.56
N THR A 84 -13.96 20.59 9.32
CA THR A 84 -14.72 20.38 8.09
C THR A 84 -13.93 20.81 6.86
N ASN A 85 -13.27 21.97 6.90
CA ASN A 85 -12.40 22.41 5.80
C ASN A 85 -11.24 21.44 5.57
N HIS A 86 -10.62 20.94 6.65
CA HIS A 86 -9.52 20.00 6.54
C HIS A 86 -9.98 18.64 6.00
N ILE A 87 -11.14 18.15 6.42
CA ILE A 87 -11.76 16.93 5.89
C ILE A 87 -12.02 17.09 4.40
N CYS A 88 -12.67 18.18 3.97
CA CYS A 88 -12.92 18.43 2.55
C CYS A 88 -11.62 18.53 1.74
N ARG A 89 -10.55 19.12 2.30
CA ARG A 89 -9.24 19.15 1.67
C ARG A 89 -8.65 17.75 1.54
N LEU A 90 -8.63 16.98 2.62
CA LEU A 90 -8.09 15.63 2.63
C LEU A 90 -8.85 14.70 1.69
N GLU A 91 -10.17 14.80 1.62
CA GLU A 91 -10.99 14.04 0.68
C GLU A 91 -10.64 14.37 -0.77
N ARG A 92 -10.40 15.65 -1.07
CA ARG A 92 -9.94 16.09 -2.40
C ARG A 92 -8.56 15.56 -2.73
N ASP A 93 -7.62 15.65 -1.79
CA ASP A 93 -6.25 15.16 -1.96
C ASP A 93 -6.24 13.63 -2.14
N LEU A 94 -7.07 12.90 -1.38
CA LEU A 94 -7.26 11.45 -1.54
C LEU A 94 -7.89 11.10 -2.90
N HIS A 95 -8.84 11.90 -3.38
CA HIS A 95 -9.42 11.68 -4.70
C HIS A 95 -8.38 11.88 -5.80
N ALA A 96 -7.63 12.98 -5.74
CA ALA A 96 -6.55 13.27 -6.70
C ALA A 96 -5.50 12.15 -6.71
N LEU A 97 -5.05 11.70 -5.54
CA LEU A 97 -4.07 10.62 -5.45
C LEU A 97 -4.62 9.29 -6.00
N LYS A 98 -5.90 8.99 -5.76
CA LYS A 98 -6.55 7.80 -6.35
C LYS A 98 -6.65 7.88 -7.86
N GLU A 99 -6.97 9.05 -8.42
CA GLU A 99 -7.00 9.28 -9.86
C GLU A 99 -5.62 9.13 -10.49
N GLU A 100 -4.58 9.70 -9.86
CA GLU A 100 -3.19 9.52 -10.28
C GLU A 100 -2.78 8.04 -10.27
N HIS A 101 -3.07 7.32 -9.19
CA HIS A 101 -2.80 5.88 -9.14
C HIS A 101 -3.60 5.08 -10.17
N ALA A 102 -4.86 5.45 -10.43
CA ALA A 102 -5.66 4.79 -11.45
C ALA A 102 -5.10 5.04 -12.85
N ALA A 103 -4.66 6.27 -13.14
CA ALA A 103 -4.02 6.65 -14.39
C ALA A 103 -2.68 5.92 -14.56
N GLU A 104 -1.85 5.86 -13.53
CA GLU A 104 -0.57 5.17 -13.56
C GLU A 104 -0.74 3.66 -13.76
N ARG A 105 -1.69 3.06 -13.05
CA ARG A 105 -2.07 1.65 -13.29
C ARG A 105 -2.60 1.41 -14.69
N SER A 106 -3.27 2.38 -15.30
CA SER A 106 -3.71 2.27 -16.70
C SER A 106 -2.51 2.27 -17.64
N ARG A 107 -1.59 3.24 -17.49
CA ARG A 107 -0.37 3.32 -18.30
C ARG A 107 0.45 2.04 -18.25
N LEU A 108 0.69 1.52 -17.04
CA LEU A 108 1.44 0.28 -16.85
C LEU A 108 0.71 -0.94 -17.45
N ARG A 109 -0.63 -0.97 -17.41
CA ARG A 109 -1.40 -2.04 -18.06
C ARG A 109 -1.28 -1.96 -19.58
N ASP A 110 -1.39 -0.76 -20.14
CA ASP A 110 -1.30 -0.53 -21.58
C ASP A 110 0.11 -0.87 -22.09
N GLU A 111 1.16 -0.45 -21.38
CA GLU A 111 2.55 -0.81 -21.69
C GLU A 111 2.79 -2.33 -21.59
N ALA A 112 2.28 -2.98 -20.54
CA ALA A 112 2.38 -4.44 -20.39
C ALA A 112 1.65 -5.18 -21.51
N GLU A 113 0.54 -4.64 -22.01
CA GLU A 113 -0.20 -5.22 -23.13
C GLU A 113 0.59 -5.11 -24.44
N VAL A 114 1.20 -3.95 -24.71
CA VAL A 114 2.10 -3.78 -25.87
C VAL A 114 3.26 -4.78 -25.81
N LEU A 115 3.95 -4.89 -24.68
CA LEU A 115 5.06 -5.84 -24.52
C LEU A 115 4.62 -7.30 -24.70
N ARG A 116 3.41 -7.65 -24.24
CA ARG A 116 2.86 -8.99 -24.45
C ARG A 116 2.63 -9.28 -25.92
N GLN A 117 2.08 -8.32 -26.66
CA GLN A 117 1.83 -8.43 -28.10
C GLN A 117 3.12 -8.55 -28.89
N GLU A 118 4.14 -7.75 -28.56
CA GLU A 118 5.46 -7.85 -29.17
C GLU A 118 6.08 -9.23 -28.95
N ARG A 119 6.08 -9.72 -27.70
CA ARG A 119 6.58 -11.05 -27.37
C ARG A 119 5.79 -12.15 -28.08
N ASP A 120 4.47 -12.02 -28.27
CA ASP A 120 3.68 -12.98 -29.03
C ASP A 120 4.04 -12.96 -30.53
N ALA A 121 4.24 -11.79 -31.10
CA ALA A 121 4.68 -11.64 -32.48
C ALA A 121 6.09 -12.24 -32.68
N GLU A 122 6.99 -12.05 -31.72
CA GLU A 122 8.32 -12.67 -31.74
C GLU A 122 8.25 -14.19 -31.64
N ARG A 123 7.40 -14.74 -30.76
CA ARG A 123 7.19 -16.20 -30.69
C ARG A 123 6.67 -16.75 -32.01
N LEU A 124 5.70 -16.07 -32.63
CA LEU A 124 5.19 -16.48 -33.94
C LEU A 124 6.30 -16.45 -35.00
N ARG A 125 7.10 -15.37 -35.05
CA ARG A 125 8.25 -15.29 -35.97
C ARG A 125 9.26 -16.40 -35.71
N ALA A 126 9.56 -16.72 -34.45
CA ALA A 126 10.46 -17.81 -34.09
C ALA A 126 9.94 -19.16 -34.59
N THR A 127 8.67 -19.48 -34.36
CA THR A 127 8.05 -20.71 -34.90
C THR A 127 8.08 -20.75 -36.43
N GLN A 128 7.87 -19.60 -37.09
CA GLN A 128 7.97 -19.52 -38.54
C GLN A 128 9.39 -19.79 -39.05
N VAL A 129 10.40 -19.24 -38.37
CA VAL A 129 11.82 -19.49 -38.70
C VAL A 129 12.16 -20.96 -38.52
N GLU A 130 11.73 -21.59 -37.42
CA GLU A 130 11.94 -23.03 -37.18
C GLU A 130 11.33 -23.89 -38.28
N VAL A 131 10.08 -23.60 -38.68
CA VAL A 131 9.41 -24.32 -39.77
C VAL A 131 10.15 -24.12 -41.09
N LEU A 132 10.56 -22.89 -41.42
CA LEU A 132 11.31 -22.61 -42.65
C LEU A 132 12.68 -23.31 -42.64
N GLN A 133 13.36 -23.36 -41.50
CA GLN A 133 14.62 -24.09 -41.36
C GLN A 133 14.42 -25.58 -41.60
N ALA A 134 13.37 -26.19 -41.03
CA ALA A 134 13.06 -27.59 -41.26
C ALA A 134 12.84 -27.90 -42.76
N VAL A 135 12.08 -27.05 -43.46
CA VAL A 135 11.84 -27.19 -44.91
C VAL A 135 13.15 -27.04 -45.70
N LEU A 136 14.00 -26.07 -45.35
CA LEU A 136 15.30 -25.88 -46.01
C LEU A 136 16.22 -27.09 -45.80
N ASP A 137 16.20 -27.68 -44.62
CA ASP A 137 17.00 -28.86 -44.30
C ASP A 137 16.51 -30.10 -45.05
N GLU A 138 15.20 -30.26 -45.24
CA GLU A 138 14.64 -31.32 -46.10
C GLU A 138 15.12 -31.16 -47.55
N ILE A 139 15.03 -29.95 -48.11
CA ILE A 139 15.50 -29.65 -49.47
C ILE A 139 17.00 -29.93 -49.61
N ARG A 140 17.81 -29.55 -48.61
CA ARG A 140 19.25 -29.83 -48.60
C ARG A 140 19.52 -31.33 -48.57
N GLN A 141 18.84 -32.07 -47.72
CA GLN A 141 18.99 -33.53 -47.63
C GLN A 141 18.63 -34.21 -48.96
N ASP A 142 17.54 -33.82 -49.59
CA ASP A 142 17.15 -34.36 -50.89
C ASP A 142 18.17 -34.04 -51.99
N ARG A 143 18.65 -32.81 -52.05
CA ARG A 143 19.74 -32.43 -52.97
C ARG A 143 20.98 -33.30 -52.75
N ASP A 144 21.38 -33.51 -51.51
CA ASP A 144 22.58 -34.26 -51.16
C ASP A 144 22.40 -35.76 -51.50
N ARG A 145 21.19 -36.32 -51.31
CA ARG A 145 20.81 -37.67 -51.79
C ARG A 145 20.91 -37.78 -53.31
N TRP A 146 20.36 -36.83 -54.05
CA TRP A 146 20.46 -36.79 -55.51
C TRP A 146 21.91 -36.66 -55.98
N HIS A 147 22.71 -35.82 -55.32
CA HIS A 147 24.13 -35.68 -55.65
C HIS A 147 24.91 -36.97 -55.39
N ALA A 148 24.66 -37.65 -54.26
CA ALA A 148 25.30 -38.93 -53.94
C ALA A 148 24.94 -40.01 -54.95
N THR A 149 23.66 -40.16 -55.30
CA THR A 149 23.21 -41.14 -56.29
C THR A 149 23.77 -40.86 -57.69
N ALA A 150 23.82 -39.59 -58.10
CA ALA A 150 24.42 -39.20 -59.38
C ALA A 150 25.94 -39.48 -59.42
N THR A 151 26.65 -39.23 -58.31
CA THR A 151 28.10 -39.44 -58.23
C THR A 151 28.45 -40.94 -58.21
N ALA A 152 27.70 -41.75 -57.46
CA ALA A 152 27.85 -43.21 -57.44
C ALA A 152 27.63 -43.84 -58.83
N ARG A 153 26.61 -43.35 -59.57
CA ARG A 153 26.38 -43.74 -60.97
C ARG A 153 27.54 -43.35 -61.89
N ARG A 154 28.21 -42.22 -61.63
CA ARG A 154 29.36 -41.74 -62.42
C ARG A 154 30.66 -42.51 -62.14
N SER A 155 30.84 -43.08 -60.94
CA SER A 155 32.06 -43.82 -60.56
C SER A 155 32.17 -45.23 -61.15
N TRP A 156 31.09 -45.79 -61.71
CA TRP A 156 31.10 -47.09 -62.39
C TRP A 156 31.43 -47.01 -63.89
N TRP A 157 31.53 -45.81 -64.47
CA TRP A 157 31.89 -45.68 -65.88
C TRP A 157 33.38 -46.02 -66.09
N PRO A 158 33.72 -46.97 -67.01
CA PRO A 158 35.05 -47.60 -67.04
C PRO A 158 36.21 -46.68 -67.40
N TRP A 159 35.94 -45.51 -67.98
CA TRP A 159 36.97 -44.61 -68.54
C TRP A 159 37.48 -43.52 -67.59
N ARG A 160 37.02 -43.47 -66.33
CA ARG A 160 37.57 -42.54 -65.32
C ARG A 160 38.79 -43.09 -64.54
N ARG A 161 39.25 -44.30 -64.87
CA ARG A 161 40.56 -44.84 -64.41
C ARG A 161 41.48 -45.06 -65.61
N THR A 162 41.92 -43.98 -66.23
CA THR A 162 43.07 -43.99 -67.13
C THR A 162 43.82 -42.71 -66.83
N GLY A 163 45.13 -42.87 -66.54
CA GLY A 163 46.04 -41.81 -66.11
C GLY A 163 46.30 -40.74 -67.15
#